data_AF-A0A4V3JWP3-F1
#
_entry.id   AF-A0A4V3JWP3-F1
#
_cell.length_a   1.000
_cell.length_b   1.000
_cell.length_c   1.000
_cell.angle_alpha   90.00
_cell.angle_beta   90.00
_cell.angle_gamma   90.00
#
_symmetry.space_group_name_H-M   'P 1'
#
loop_
_entity.id
_entity.type
_entity.pdbx_description
1 polymer ?
#
loop_
_entity_poly.entity_id
_entity_poly.type
_entity_poly.pdbx_seq_one_letter_code
_entity_poly.pdbx_strand_id
1 'polypeptide(L)'
;MAINPISSISNSYSQILSSAGKPHSLLPNGDKVAVQRTDTRHYGKTNEAKSPDEVAGTFADAMKKAFEQVNDQQVEADEMTQKIVFDPNSVELHDVMIAAEKARISLTFAKTMSDGFIRAYRELTQLR
;
A
#
# COMPACT_ATOMS: atom_id res chain seq x y z
N MET A 1 -85.25 -32.35 29.25
CA MET A 1 -84.91 -31.97 27.86
C MET A 1 -83.94 -30.81 27.93
N ALA A 2 -82.64 -31.06 27.73
CA ALA A 2 -81.60 -30.05 27.58
C ALA A 2 -80.58 -30.63 26.60
N ILE A 3 -80.49 -30.05 25.41
CA ILE A 3 -79.60 -30.49 24.33
C ILE A 3 -78.36 -29.61 24.41
N ASN A 4 -77.20 -30.19 24.74
CA ASN A 4 -75.92 -29.51 24.72
C ASN A 4 -75.44 -29.33 23.26
N PRO A 5 -75.06 -28.12 22.81
CA PRO A 5 -74.50 -27.95 21.47
C PRO A 5 -73.05 -28.46 21.40
N ILE A 6 -72.76 -29.28 20.39
CA ILE A 6 -71.46 -29.86 20.07
C ILE A 6 -70.52 -28.74 19.58
N SER A 7 -69.57 -28.31 20.42
CA SER A 7 -68.59 -27.25 20.09
C SER A 7 -67.21 -27.82 19.71
N SER A 8 -67.12 -28.67 18.68
CA SER A 8 -65.84 -29.29 18.30
C SER A 8 -65.53 -29.42 16.80
N ILE A 9 -66.14 -28.60 15.92
CA ILE A 9 -65.89 -28.71 14.46
C ILE A 9 -65.42 -27.37 13.85
N SER A 10 -64.51 -26.65 14.52
CA SER A 10 -63.88 -25.45 13.91
C SER A 10 -62.37 -25.55 13.75
N ASN A 11 -61.73 -26.66 14.17
CA ASN A 11 -60.27 -26.73 14.27
C ASN A 11 -59.56 -27.55 13.17
N SER A 12 -60.27 -27.93 12.10
CA SER A 12 -59.74 -28.74 10.99
C SER A 12 -59.41 -27.95 9.72
N TYR A 13 -59.61 -26.63 9.69
CA TYR A 13 -59.34 -25.80 8.49
C TYR A 13 -58.01 -25.02 8.51
N SER A 14 -57.21 -25.10 9.58
CA SER A 14 -55.92 -24.38 9.68
C SER A 14 -54.68 -25.25 9.42
N GLN A 15 -54.85 -26.56 9.14
CA GLN A 15 -53.72 -27.50 8.98
C GLN A 15 -53.41 -27.90 7.53
N ILE A 16 -54.10 -27.37 6.51
CA ILE A 16 -53.88 -27.77 5.09
C ILE A 16 -52.94 -26.80 4.33
N LEU A 17 -52.41 -25.76 4.97
CA LEU A 17 -51.47 -24.81 4.32
C LEU A 17 -50.00 -24.92 4.79
N SER A 18 -49.61 -26.03 5.44
CA SER A 18 -48.21 -26.24 5.85
C SER A 18 -47.40 -27.20 4.98
N SER A 19 -47.92 -27.65 3.82
CA SER A 19 -47.19 -28.50 2.87
C SER A 19 -46.86 -27.84 1.53
N ALA A 20 -46.73 -26.51 1.50
CA ALA A 20 -46.03 -25.87 0.39
C ALA A 20 -44.53 -26.05 0.68
N GLY A 21 -43.94 -27.08 0.07
CA GLY A 21 -42.50 -27.35 0.12
C GLY A 21 -41.72 -26.06 -0.14
N LYS A 22 -40.71 -25.80 0.69
CA LYS A 22 -39.82 -24.65 0.53
C LYS A 22 -39.40 -24.58 -0.95
N PRO A 23 -39.50 -23.40 -1.61
CA PRO A 23 -39.09 -23.28 -3.00
C PRO A 23 -37.64 -23.75 -3.09
N HIS A 24 -37.39 -24.75 -3.93
CA HIS A 24 -36.03 -25.21 -4.17
C HIS A 24 -35.29 -24.06 -4.83
N SER A 25 -34.19 -23.62 -4.20
CA SER A 25 -33.37 -22.55 -4.74
C SER A 25 -32.91 -22.93 -6.16
N LEU A 26 -33.24 -22.11 -7.16
CA LEU A 26 -32.75 -22.26 -8.54
C LEU A 26 -31.29 -21.84 -8.69
N LEU A 27 -30.67 -21.33 -7.62
CA LEU A 27 -29.25 -21.06 -7.58
C LEU A 27 -28.55 -22.41 -7.41
N PRO A 28 -27.68 -22.82 -8.34
CA PRO A 28 -26.92 -24.06 -8.17
C PRO A 28 -26.17 -23.98 -6.82
N ASN A 29 -26.51 -24.89 -5.90
CA ASN A 29 -25.75 -25.11 -4.68
C ASN A 29 -24.43 -25.78 -5.06
N GLY A 30 -23.52 -24.99 -5.63
CA GLY A 30 -22.16 -25.42 -5.94
C GLY A 30 -21.39 -25.62 -4.64
N ASP A 31 -20.73 -26.78 -4.52
CA ASP A 31 -19.82 -27.03 -3.42
C ASP A 31 -18.64 -26.05 -3.54
N LYS A 32 -18.40 -25.26 -2.49
CA LYS A 32 -17.28 -24.30 -2.48
C LYS A 32 -16.00 -25.05 -2.19
N VAL A 33 -15.39 -25.62 -3.22
CA VAL A 33 -14.09 -26.28 -3.08
C VAL A 33 -13.02 -25.21 -2.88
N ALA A 34 -12.53 -25.08 -1.65
CA ALA A 34 -11.35 -24.27 -1.35
C ALA A 34 -10.11 -24.99 -1.91
N VAL A 35 -9.61 -24.52 -3.05
CA VAL A 35 -8.41 -25.07 -3.67
C VAL A 35 -7.20 -24.71 -2.82
N GLN A 36 -6.63 -25.68 -2.12
CA GLN A 36 -5.39 -25.49 -1.38
C GLN A 36 -4.22 -25.44 -2.38
N ARG A 37 -3.32 -24.48 -2.20
CA ARG A 37 -2.20 -24.24 -3.12
C ARG A 37 -1.13 -25.32 -2.98
N THR A 38 -0.88 -26.08 -4.04
CA THR A 38 0.15 -27.14 -4.07
C THR A 38 1.57 -26.61 -4.33
N ASP A 39 1.75 -25.44 -4.94
CA ASP A 39 3.07 -24.86 -5.28
C ASP A 39 3.16 -23.35 -4.96
N THR A 40 4.29 -22.94 -4.40
CA THR A 40 4.55 -21.58 -3.88
C THR A 40 4.66 -20.50 -4.96
N ARG A 41 4.83 -20.86 -6.23
CA ARG A 41 4.95 -19.96 -7.39
C ARG A 41 3.60 -19.58 -8.02
N HIS A 42 2.49 -20.17 -7.56
CA HIS A 42 1.17 -19.73 -8.02
C HIS A 42 0.80 -18.38 -7.40
N TYR A 43 0.42 -17.44 -8.26
CA TYR A 43 -0.07 -16.11 -7.93
C TYR A 43 -1.40 -16.24 -7.19
N GLY A 44 -1.40 -16.03 -5.87
CA GLY A 44 -2.59 -16.26 -5.05
C GLY A 44 -2.40 -15.97 -3.57
N LYS A 45 -1.15 -15.90 -3.10
CA LYS A 45 -0.80 -15.15 -1.88
C LYS A 45 0.05 -13.96 -2.30
N THR A 46 -0.61 -12.86 -2.62
CA THR A 46 0.03 -11.56 -2.47
C THR A 46 0.29 -11.40 -0.98
N ASN A 47 1.48 -10.93 -0.59
CA ASN A 47 1.67 -10.44 0.77
C ASN A 47 0.52 -9.46 1.09
N GLU A 48 0.01 -9.45 2.31
CA GLU A 48 -1.00 -8.47 2.73
C GLU A 48 -0.54 -7.09 2.25
N ALA A 49 -1.45 -6.37 1.58
CA ALA A 49 -1.17 -5.02 1.14
C ALA A 49 -0.85 -4.20 2.39
N LYS A 50 0.41 -3.75 2.49
CA LYS A 50 0.85 -2.85 3.55
C LYS A 50 -0.12 -1.67 3.62
N SER A 51 -0.43 -1.22 4.83
CA SER A 51 -1.31 -0.07 4.98
C SER A 51 -0.70 1.13 4.25
N PRO A 52 -1.53 2.04 3.69
CA PRO A 52 -1.04 3.26 3.07
C PRO A 52 -0.07 4.04 3.98
N ASP A 53 -0.33 4.04 5.29
CA ASP A 53 0.52 4.67 6.30
C ASP A 53 1.89 4.00 6.43
N GLU A 54 1.96 2.68 6.40
CA GLU A 54 3.24 1.95 6.45
C GLU A 54 4.07 2.22 5.18
N VAL A 55 3.42 2.21 4.02
CA VAL A 55 4.10 2.53 2.74
C VAL A 55 4.60 3.98 2.76
N ALA A 56 3.78 4.93 3.23
CA ALA A 56 4.16 6.32 3.34
C ALA A 56 5.35 6.53 4.30
N GLY A 57 5.36 5.82 5.45
CA GLY A 57 6.47 5.85 6.40
C GLY A 57 7.79 5.36 5.79
N THR A 58 7.77 4.18 5.15
CA THR A 58 8.98 3.63 4.51
C THR A 58 9.51 4.51 3.37
N PHE A 59 8.61 5.16 2.61
CA PHE A 59 9.00 6.13 1.60
C PHE A 59 9.61 7.39 2.21
N ALA A 60 9.01 7.93 3.26
CA ALA A 60 9.54 9.10 3.97
C ALA A 60 10.94 8.84 4.53
N ASP A 61 11.18 7.65 5.09
CA ASP A 61 12.49 7.25 5.59
C ASP A 61 13.52 7.14 4.46
N ALA A 62 13.16 6.51 3.34
CA ALA A 62 14.03 6.42 2.17
C ALA A 62 14.37 7.81 1.60
N MET A 63 13.39 8.71 1.54
CA MET A 63 13.56 10.08 1.09
C MET A 63 14.46 10.88 2.04
N LYS A 64 14.25 10.76 3.35
CA LYS A 64 15.11 11.38 4.37
C LYS A 64 16.55 10.93 4.21
N LYS A 65 16.78 9.62 4.09
CA LYS A 65 18.11 9.05 3.87
C LYS A 65 18.76 9.57 2.58
N ALA A 66 18.00 9.72 1.51
CA ALA A 66 18.50 10.28 0.27
C ALA A 66 18.92 11.76 0.43
N PHE A 67 18.17 12.56 1.19
CA PHE A 67 18.57 13.94 1.49
C PHE A 67 19.80 14.02 2.39
N GLU A 68 19.92 13.15 3.39
CA GLU A 68 21.13 13.02 4.22
C GLU A 68 22.35 12.71 3.33
N GLN A 69 22.24 11.78 2.39
CA GLN A 69 23.32 11.46 1.45
C GLN A 69 23.74 12.65 0.58
N VAL A 70 22.80 13.48 0.12
CA VAL A 70 23.09 14.69 -0.66
C VAL A 70 23.78 15.75 0.21
N ASN A 71 23.40 15.84 1.48
CA ASN A 71 24.08 16.70 2.44
C ASN A 71 25.51 16.24 2.70
N ASP A 72 25.72 14.94 2.94
CA ASP A 72 27.03 14.36 3.18
C ASP A 72 27.99 14.64 2.01
N GLN A 73 27.51 14.52 0.77
CA GLN A 73 28.31 14.82 -0.41
C GLN A 73 28.69 16.31 -0.52
N GLN A 74 27.82 17.22 -0.09
CA GLN A 74 28.14 18.65 -0.04
C GLN A 74 29.21 18.94 1.02
N VAL A 75 29.05 18.39 2.22
CA VAL A 75 30.04 18.53 3.30
C VAL A 75 31.40 17.96 2.89
N GLU A 76 31.40 16.78 2.28
CA GLU A 76 32.61 16.14 1.77
C GLU A 76 33.33 17.02 0.72
N ALA A 77 32.59 17.61 -0.22
CA ALA A 77 33.15 18.52 -1.22
C ALA A 77 33.71 19.82 -0.59
N ASP A 78 33.02 20.38 0.40
CA ASP A 78 33.46 21.58 1.12
C ASP A 78 34.74 21.30 1.93
N GLU A 79 34.79 20.17 2.62
CA GLU A 79 35.98 19.74 3.38
C GLU A 79 37.18 19.55 2.46
N MET A 80 37.00 18.91 1.30
CA MET A 80 38.08 18.73 0.32
C MET A 80 38.55 20.07 -0.26
N THR A 81 37.61 20.99 -0.50
CA THR A 81 37.93 22.36 -0.95
C THR A 81 38.72 23.12 0.11
N GLN A 82 38.40 22.94 1.39
CA GLN A 82 39.19 23.55 2.47
C GLN A 82 40.58 22.91 2.56
N LYS A 83 40.67 21.58 2.49
CA LYS A 83 41.95 20.85 2.59
C LYS A 83 42.93 21.26 1.50
N ILE A 84 42.50 21.45 0.25
CA ILE A 84 43.42 21.88 -0.82
C ILE A 84 43.92 23.32 -0.65
N VAL A 85 43.13 24.19 -0.02
CA VAL A 85 43.51 25.58 0.26
C VAL A 85 44.51 25.66 1.42
N PHE A 86 44.32 24.85 2.47
CA PHE A 86 45.15 24.89 3.68
C PHE A 86 46.36 23.95 3.64
N ASP A 87 46.25 22.81 2.97
CA ASP A 87 47.32 21.83 2.80
C ASP A 87 47.31 21.25 1.37
N PRO A 88 47.96 21.97 0.42
CA PRO A 88 47.98 21.60 -0.99
C PRO A 88 48.62 20.24 -1.31
N ASN A 89 49.34 19.62 -0.35
CA ASN A 89 49.98 18.32 -0.53
C ASN A 89 49.14 17.15 0.04
N SER A 90 48.04 17.45 0.73
CA SER A 90 47.21 16.44 1.42
C SER A 90 46.11 15.82 0.55
N VAL A 91 45.71 16.49 -0.52
CA VAL A 91 44.64 16.08 -1.44
C VAL A 91 44.93 16.53 -2.85
N GLU A 92 44.60 15.71 -3.84
CA GLU A 92 44.78 16.04 -5.25
C GLU A 92 43.62 16.92 -5.76
N LEU A 93 43.93 17.93 -6.58
CA LEU A 93 42.93 18.85 -7.14
C LEU A 93 41.80 18.11 -7.87
N HIS A 94 42.11 17.01 -8.55
CA HIS A 94 41.11 16.27 -9.31
C HIS A 94 40.08 15.58 -8.41
N ASP A 95 40.45 15.13 -7.21
CA ASP A 95 39.52 14.55 -6.24
C ASP A 95 38.56 15.59 -5.71
N VAL A 96 39.04 16.80 -5.41
CA VAL A 96 38.19 17.93 -5.00
C VAL A 96 37.19 18.27 -6.10
N MET A 97 37.64 18.33 -7.36
CA MET A 97 36.74 18.60 -8.50
C MET A 97 35.71 17.49 -8.69
N ILE A 98 36.10 16.22 -8.57
CA ILE A 98 35.19 15.08 -8.65
C ILE A 98 34.14 15.16 -7.54
N ALA A 99 34.56 15.46 -6.31
CA ALA A 99 33.67 15.60 -5.17
C ALA A 99 32.69 16.76 -5.35
N ALA A 100 33.18 17.91 -5.79
CA ALA A 100 32.36 19.09 -6.06
C ALA A 100 31.32 18.81 -7.15
N GLU A 101 31.71 18.17 -8.26
CA GLU A 101 30.77 17.86 -9.34
C GLU A 101 29.76 16.79 -8.91
N LYS A 102 30.19 15.78 -8.15
CA LYS A 102 29.30 14.77 -7.56
C LYS A 102 28.25 15.43 -6.66
N ALA A 103 28.67 16.31 -5.76
CA ALA A 103 27.76 17.04 -4.87
C ALA A 103 26.77 17.91 -5.68
N ARG A 104 27.26 18.62 -6.70
CA ARG A 104 26.46 19.49 -7.57
C ARG A 104 25.40 18.71 -8.36
N ILE A 105 25.79 17.60 -9.00
CA ILE A 105 24.87 16.74 -9.75
C ILE A 105 23.82 16.16 -8.80
N SER A 106 24.23 15.62 -7.66
CA SER A 106 23.31 15.04 -6.67
C SER A 106 22.30 16.05 -6.13
N LEU A 107 22.73 17.27 -5.82
CA LEU A 107 21.81 18.33 -5.39
C LEU A 107 20.80 18.70 -6.49
N THR A 108 21.27 18.85 -7.73
CA THR A 108 20.39 19.18 -8.87
C THR A 108 19.38 18.07 -9.13
N PHE A 109 19.82 16.82 -9.05
CA PHE A 109 18.98 15.64 -9.17
C PHE A 109 17.93 15.57 -8.05
N ALA A 110 18.35 15.73 -6.79
CA ALA A 110 17.48 15.72 -5.64
C ALA A 110 16.40 16.80 -5.71
N LYS A 111 16.77 18.01 -6.14
CA LYS A 111 15.82 19.10 -6.39
C LYS A 111 14.79 18.71 -7.44
N THR A 112 15.24 18.18 -8.58
CA THR A 112 14.37 17.79 -9.70
C THR A 112 13.38 16.70 -9.28
N MET A 113 13.84 15.71 -8.52
CA MET A 113 12.99 14.64 -7.99
C MET A 113 11.99 15.16 -6.96
N SER A 114 12.42 16.03 -6.05
CA SER A 114 11.55 16.65 -5.04
C SER A 114 10.44 17.47 -5.70
N ASP A 115 10.79 18.31 -6.67
CA ASP A 115 9.83 19.07 -7.47
C ASP A 115 8.84 18.12 -8.19
N GLY A 116 9.33 16.98 -8.70
CA GLY A 116 8.53 15.93 -9.32
C GLY A 116 7.52 15.29 -8.38
N PHE A 117 7.94 14.90 -7.17
CA PHE A 117 7.05 14.29 -6.17
C PHE A 117 5.98 15.27 -5.69
N ILE A 118 6.33 16.54 -5.48
CA ILE A 118 5.37 17.59 -5.13
C ILE A 118 4.32 17.75 -6.23
N ARG A 119 4.74 17.76 -7.51
CA ARG A 119 3.81 17.82 -8.65
C ARG A 119 2.90 16.60 -8.69
N ALA A 120 3.44 15.39 -8.61
CA ALA A 120 2.66 14.15 -8.63
C ALA A 120 1.61 14.11 -7.51
N TYR A 121 1.98 14.55 -6.29
CA TYR A 121 1.03 14.66 -5.18
C TYR A 121 -0.11 15.64 -5.46
N ARG A 122 0.21 16.83 -6.03
CA ARG A 122 -0.80 17.83 -6.41
C ARG A 122 -1.73 17.31 -7.50
N GLU A 123 -1.19 16.66 -8.53
CA GLU A 123 -1.97 16.09 -9.64
C GLU A 123 -2.92 14.99 -9.15
N LEU A 124 -2.45 14.06 -8.32
CA LEU A 124 -3.30 13.00 -7.73
C LEU A 124 -4.43 13.57 -6.87
N THR A 125 -4.21 14.72 -6.23
CA THR A 125 -5.24 15.39 -5.41
C THR A 125 -6.23 16.17 -6.27
N GLN A 126 -5.78 16.78 -7.37
CA GLN A 126 -6.63 17.54 -8.30
C GLN A 126 -7.48 16.65 -9.21
N LEU A 127 -7.07 15.42 -9.47
CA LEU A 127 -7.85 14.44 -10.24
C LEU A 127 -9.04 13.85 -9.46
N ARG A 128 -9.18 14.16 -8.17
CA ARG A 128 -10.27 13.69 -7.31
C ARG A 128 -11.46 14.65 -7.28
#